data_AF-A0A939QJ59-F1
#
_entry.id   AF-A0A939QJ59-F1
#
_cell.length_a   1.000
_cell.length_b   1.000
_cell.length_c   1.000
_cell.angle_alpha   90.00
_cell.angle_beta   90.00
_cell.angle_gamma   90.00
#
_symmetry.space_group_name_H-M   'P 1'
#
loop_
_entity.id
_entity.type
_entity.pdbx_description
1 polymer ?
#
loop_
_entity_poly.entity_id
_entity_poly.type
_entity_poly.pdbx_seq_one_letter_code
_entity_poly.pdbx_strand_id
1 'polypeptide(L)'
;MPPTSSREALLPHQQLDLNARKGRYGVVYMRAVAGQAGCGFTETSPGEDTLAIDYTLEFPEGAVRVQVKTSAQYQIDGDDDFLSFGVKDEWIAKWARTKLPIYFVIVVVPNDSGSWLNHDITGTQMVRTAAYWVRLQPGQFATTKTIKIPRSQRVTSETLPQWHLDFCALFTPSTETEEAA
;
A
#
# COMPACT_ATOMS: atom_id res chain seq x y z
N MET A 1 38.03 30.78 11.09
CA MET A 1 36.69 30.27 10.68
C MET A 1 36.88 29.49 9.39
N PRO A 2 36.48 28.22 9.28
CA PRO A 2 36.50 27.56 8.00
C PRO A 2 35.46 28.22 7.08
N PRO A 3 35.74 28.36 5.77
CA PRO A 3 34.79 28.91 4.84
C PRO A 3 33.55 28.03 4.80
N THR A 4 32.38 28.65 4.88
CA THR A 4 31.09 28.03 4.63
C THR A 4 31.13 27.44 3.22
N SER A 5 31.46 26.16 3.11
CA SER A 5 31.38 25.42 1.85
C SER A 5 29.92 25.50 1.42
N SER A 6 29.63 26.33 0.41
CA SER A 6 28.39 26.24 -0.35
C SER A 6 28.26 24.77 -0.76
N ARG A 7 27.40 24.02 -0.09
CA ARG A 7 27.16 22.62 -0.45
C ARG A 7 26.65 22.64 -1.88
N GLU A 8 27.39 22.04 -2.80
CA GLU A 8 26.91 21.84 -4.16
C GLU A 8 25.54 21.16 -4.09
N ALA A 9 24.52 21.81 -4.65
CA ALA A 9 23.20 21.22 -4.75
C ALA A 9 23.25 20.03 -5.71
N LEU A 10 22.54 18.95 -5.37
CA LEU A 10 22.39 17.81 -6.27
C LEU A 10 21.73 18.24 -7.59
N LEU A 11 22.25 17.75 -8.71
CA LEU A 11 21.65 17.96 -10.02
C LEU A 11 20.36 17.12 -10.17
N PRO A 12 19.42 17.50 -11.06
CA PRO A 12 18.15 16.79 -11.19
C PRO A 12 18.28 15.29 -11.49
N HIS A 13 19.24 14.87 -12.33
CA HIS A 13 19.45 13.46 -12.67
C HIS A 13 20.11 12.64 -11.53
N GLN A 14 20.58 13.30 -10.48
CA GLN A 14 21.15 12.66 -9.28
C GLN A 14 20.08 12.46 -8.20
N GLN A 15 18.82 12.82 -8.49
CA GLN A 15 17.70 12.74 -7.57
C GLN A 15 16.56 11.95 -8.22
N LEU A 16 15.77 11.28 -7.38
CA LEU A 16 14.52 10.68 -7.82
C LEU A 16 13.53 11.79 -8.19
N ASP A 17 12.80 11.61 -9.28
CA ASP A 17 11.66 12.48 -9.58
C ASP A 17 10.55 12.33 -8.52
N LEU A 18 9.57 13.23 -8.56
CA LEU A 18 8.50 13.24 -7.56
C LEU A 18 7.68 11.93 -7.55
N ASN A 19 7.50 11.27 -8.69
CA ASN A 19 6.71 10.04 -8.78
C ASN A 19 7.47 8.86 -8.13
N ALA A 20 8.76 8.73 -8.42
CA ALA A 20 9.63 7.76 -7.76
C ALA A 20 9.73 8.02 -6.25
N ARG A 21 9.82 9.29 -5.83
CA ARG A 21 9.79 9.66 -4.40
C ARG A 21 8.47 9.26 -3.73
N LYS A 22 7.33 9.50 -4.39
CA LYS A 22 6.00 9.06 -3.89
C LYS A 22 5.95 7.54 -3.73
N GLY A 23 6.41 6.80 -4.74
CA GLY A 23 6.49 5.33 -4.69
C GLY A 23 7.28 4.84 -3.48
N ARG A 24 8.50 5.36 -3.28
CA ARG A 24 9.32 5.02 -2.12
C ARG A 24 8.67 5.38 -0.79
N TYR A 25 8.13 6.60 -0.69
CA TYR A 25 7.53 7.08 0.55
C TYR A 25 6.32 6.22 0.96
N GLY A 26 5.45 5.84 0.03
CA GLY A 26 4.30 5.00 0.34
C GLY A 26 4.68 3.61 0.85
N VAL A 27 5.70 2.99 0.25
CA VAL A 27 6.22 1.70 0.74
C VAL A 27 6.85 1.85 2.13
N VAL A 28 7.59 2.93 2.38
CA VAL A 28 8.14 3.23 3.72
C VAL A 28 7.04 3.43 4.76
N TYR A 29 5.96 4.15 4.42
CA TYR A 29 4.80 4.29 5.30
C TYR A 29 4.20 2.92 5.65
N MET A 30 3.99 2.05 4.66
CA MET A 30 3.46 0.70 4.89
C MET A 30 4.42 -0.15 5.72
N ARG A 31 5.73 -0.04 5.50
CA ARG A 31 6.75 -0.71 6.30
C ARG A 31 6.75 -0.23 7.76
N ALA A 32 6.53 1.07 8.00
CA ALA A 32 6.39 1.61 9.36
C ALA A 32 5.15 1.03 10.07
N VAL A 33 4.02 0.94 9.38
CA VAL A 33 2.80 0.29 9.91
C VAL A 33 3.06 -1.19 10.20
N ALA A 34 3.75 -1.90 9.30
CA ALA A 34 4.12 -3.30 9.54
C ALA A 34 5.06 -3.47 10.72
N GLY A 35 6.04 -2.57 10.88
CA GLY A 35 6.92 -2.54 12.05
C GLY A 35 6.16 -2.29 13.35
N GLN A 36 5.17 -1.40 13.34
CA GLN A 36 4.28 -1.18 14.49
C GLN A 36 3.44 -2.41 14.83
N ALA A 37 2.96 -3.15 13.81
CA ALA A 37 2.19 -4.38 13.97
C ALA A 37 3.06 -5.62 14.29
N GLY A 38 4.39 -5.53 14.14
CA GLY A 38 5.30 -6.66 14.31
C GLY A 38 5.25 -7.68 13.16
N CYS A 39 4.78 -7.29 11.97
CA CYS A 39 4.64 -8.19 10.82
C CYS A 39 5.91 -8.23 9.96
N GLY A 40 6.23 -9.39 9.39
CA GLY A 40 7.28 -9.53 8.37
C GLY A 40 6.93 -8.76 7.09
N PHE A 41 7.90 -8.06 6.51
CA PHE A 41 7.71 -7.20 5.34
C PHE A 41 8.83 -7.41 4.31
N THR A 42 8.47 -7.92 3.14
CA THR A 42 9.39 -8.18 2.04
C THR A 42 9.05 -7.27 0.85
N GLU A 43 9.83 -6.20 0.65
CA GLU A 43 9.68 -5.29 -0.50
C GLU A 43 10.17 -5.95 -1.78
N THR A 44 9.41 -5.80 -2.86
CA THR A 44 9.88 -6.07 -4.21
C THR A 44 10.79 -4.93 -4.65
N SER A 45 12.02 -5.22 -5.08
CA SER A 45 12.92 -4.19 -5.59
C SER A 45 12.27 -3.39 -6.72
N PRO A 46 12.42 -2.06 -6.76
CA PRO A 46 11.84 -1.28 -7.85
C PRO A 46 12.41 -1.71 -9.19
N GLY A 47 11.52 -1.81 -10.18
CA GLY A 47 11.84 -2.33 -11.50
C GLY A 47 11.76 -3.85 -11.60
N GLU A 48 11.61 -4.57 -10.49
CA GLU A 48 11.45 -6.03 -10.45
C GLU A 48 9.99 -6.46 -10.18
N ASP A 49 9.05 -5.50 -10.11
CA ASP A 49 7.61 -5.71 -9.88
C ASP A 49 6.86 -6.25 -11.11
N THR A 50 7.39 -7.34 -11.66
CA THR A 50 6.83 -8.06 -12.80
C THR A 50 5.38 -8.52 -12.58
N LEU A 51 4.98 -8.74 -11.32
CA LEU A 51 3.63 -9.13 -10.92
C LEU A 51 2.73 -7.94 -10.52
N ALA A 52 3.22 -6.70 -10.61
CA ALA A 52 2.54 -5.52 -10.07
C ALA A 52 2.18 -5.74 -8.59
N ILE A 53 3.21 -6.04 -7.79
CA ILE A 53 3.18 -6.25 -6.34
C ILE A 53 4.42 -5.56 -5.78
N ASP A 54 4.22 -4.59 -4.89
CA ASP A 54 5.31 -3.78 -4.33
C ASP A 54 5.92 -4.43 -3.08
N TYR A 55 5.13 -5.20 -2.33
CA TYR A 55 5.63 -5.97 -1.21
C TYR A 55 4.73 -7.16 -0.86
N THR A 56 5.28 -8.05 -0.04
CA THR A 56 4.61 -9.20 0.54
C THR A 56 4.67 -9.11 2.07
N LEU A 57 3.58 -9.45 2.74
CA LEU A 57 3.57 -9.70 4.18
C LEU A 57 3.60 -11.20 4.42
N GLU A 58 4.55 -11.62 5.25
CA GLU A 58 4.80 -13.02 5.55
C GLU A 58 4.13 -13.40 6.87
N PHE A 59 3.32 -14.45 6.85
CA PHE A 59 2.72 -15.08 8.02
C PHE A 59 3.13 -16.56 8.08
N PRO A 60 2.98 -17.25 9.22
CA PRO A 60 3.36 -18.66 9.34
C PRO A 60 2.64 -19.58 8.34
N GLU A 61 1.36 -19.32 8.06
CA GLU A 61 0.52 -20.12 7.17
C GLU A 61 0.76 -19.81 5.68
N GLY A 62 1.39 -18.67 5.39
CA GLY A 62 1.65 -18.19 4.04
C GLY A 62 1.68 -16.68 3.96
N ALA A 63 1.52 -16.15 2.75
CA ALA A 63 1.78 -14.74 2.49
C ALA A 63 0.62 -14.05 1.80
N VAL A 64 0.47 -12.75 2.08
CA VAL A 64 -0.43 -11.87 1.32
C VAL A 64 0.38 -10.88 0.50
N ARG A 65 -0.11 -10.56 -0.68
CA ARG A 65 0.57 -9.68 -1.63
C ARG A 65 -0.07 -8.31 -1.62
N VAL A 66 0.72 -7.26 -1.76
CA VAL A 66 0.21 -5.89 -1.73
C VAL A 66 0.73 -5.06 -2.89
N GLN A 67 -0.19 -4.42 -3.61
CA GLN A 67 0.12 -3.32 -4.52
C GLN A 67 -0.23 -2.01 -3.83
N VAL A 68 0.75 -1.11 -3.75
CA VAL A 68 0.61 0.25 -3.24
C VAL A 68 0.57 1.24 -4.40
N LYS A 69 -0.26 2.26 -4.27
CA LYS A 69 -0.11 3.50 -5.03
C LYS A 69 -0.09 4.67 -4.06
N THR A 70 0.87 5.56 -4.26
CA THR A 70 0.97 6.79 -3.47
C THR A 70 0.45 7.95 -4.30
N SER A 71 -0.53 8.68 -3.79
CA SER A 71 -1.21 9.72 -4.54
C SER A 71 -1.47 10.96 -3.69
N ALA A 72 -1.32 12.12 -4.33
CA ALA A 72 -1.69 13.42 -3.77
C ALA A 72 -2.96 14.00 -4.42
N GLN A 73 -3.62 13.22 -5.30
CA GLN A 73 -4.90 13.59 -5.91
C GLN A 73 -6.05 13.50 -4.91
N TYR A 74 -5.93 12.62 -3.91
CA TYR A 74 -6.98 12.42 -2.92
C TYR A 74 -6.71 13.29 -1.70
N GLN A 75 -7.78 13.70 -1.04
CA GLN A 75 -7.73 14.37 0.27
C GLN A 75 -8.06 13.35 1.36
N ILE A 76 -7.43 13.45 2.53
CA ILE A 76 -7.68 12.54 3.65
C ILE A 76 -9.07 12.80 4.28
N ASP A 77 -9.44 14.07 4.31
CA ASP A 77 -10.65 14.69 4.85
C ASP A 77 -11.71 14.98 3.77
N GLY A 78 -11.62 14.31 2.61
CA GLY A 78 -12.64 14.45 1.56
C GLY A 78 -13.96 13.78 1.92
N ASP A 79 -15.06 14.33 1.42
CA ASP A 79 -16.45 13.92 1.74
C ASP A 79 -16.92 12.65 1.00
N ASP A 80 -16.20 12.21 -0.05
CA ASP A 80 -16.58 11.02 -0.82
C ASP A 80 -16.42 9.73 -0.02
N ASP A 81 -17.41 8.83 -0.03
CA ASP A 81 -17.32 7.54 0.68
C ASP A 81 -16.19 6.61 0.19
N PHE A 82 -15.72 6.80 -1.06
CA PHE A 82 -14.74 5.93 -1.71
C PHE A 82 -13.63 6.71 -2.42
N LEU A 83 -12.42 6.17 -2.39
CA LEU A 83 -11.37 6.51 -3.35
C LEU A 83 -11.57 5.64 -4.60
N SER A 84 -11.65 6.25 -5.78
CA SER A 84 -11.75 5.52 -7.06
C SER A 84 -10.43 5.55 -7.82
N PHE A 85 -9.93 4.39 -8.22
CA PHE A 85 -8.65 4.25 -8.92
C PHE A 85 -8.80 3.41 -10.20
N GLY A 86 -8.39 3.97 -11.33
CA GLY A 86 -8.42 3.28 -12.63
C GLY A 86 -7.23 2.32 -12.79
N VAL A 87 -7.52 1.07 -13.16
CA VAL A 87 -6.53 -0.01 -13.27
C VAL A 87 -6.17 -0.26 -14.74
N LYS A 88 -4.89 -0.54 -15.00
CA LYS A 88 -4.41 -0.92 -16.34
C LYS A 88 -4.63 -2.40 -16.62
N ASP A 89 -4.89 -2.74 -17.88
CA ASP A 89 -5.09 -4.14 -18.32
C ASP A 89 -3.89 -5.05 -18.02
N GLU A 90 -2.68 -4.51 -18.15
CA GLU A 90 -1.45 -5.23 -17.80
C GLU A 90 -1.43 -5.69 -16.34
N TRP A 91 -1.98 -4.91 -15.40
CA TRP A 91 -2.02 -5.30 -13.98
C TRP A 91 -3.08 -6.35 -13.72
N ILE A 92 -4.25 -6.21 -14.35
CA ILE A 92 -5.32 -7.20 -14.27
C ILE A 92 -4.83 -8.56 -14.78
N ALA A 93 -4.11 -8.58 -15.91
CA ALA A 93 -3.54 -9.80 -16.47
C ALA A 93 -2.51 -10.46 -15.54
N LYS A 94 -1.66 -9.67 -14.87
CA LYS A 94 -0.69 -10.15 -13.88
C LYS A 94 -1.39 -10.77 -12.66
N TRP A 95 -2.45 -10.14 -12.18
CA TRP A 95 -3.19 -10.58 -10.98
C TRP A 95 -4.09 -11.79 -11.24
N ALA A 96 -4.61 -11.97 -12.47
CA ALA A 96 -5.57 -13.02 -12.82
C ALA A 96 -5.12 -14.45 -12.48
N ARG A 97 -3.80 -14.70 -12.46
CA ARG A 97 -3.23 -16.02 -12.15
C ARG A 97 -2.80 -16.17 -10.69
N THR A 98 -2.84 -15.10 -9.90
CA THR A 98 -2.42 -15.13 -8.51
C THR A 98 -3.46 -15.85 -7.65
N LYS A 99 -2.99 -16.78 -6.80
CA LYS A 99 -3.83 -17.54 -5.86
C LYS A 99 -3.78 -17.00 -4.43
N LEU A 100 -2.76 -16.21 -4.11
CA LEU A 100 -2.66 -15.52 -2.83
C LEU A 100 -3.59 -14.30 -2.81
N PRO A 101 -4.10 -13.90 -1.63
CA PRO A 101 -4.82 -12.63 -1.50
C PRO A 101 -3.96 -11.47 -1.99
N ILE A 102 -4.56 -10.60 -2.79
CA ILE A 102 -3.94 -9.34 -3.20
C ILE A 102 -4.73 -8.21 -2.54
N TYR A 103 -4.03 -7.38 -1.78
CA TYR A 103 -4.54 -6.14 -1.24
C TYR A 103 -4.07 -4.98 -2.11
N PHE A 104 -5.00 -4.09 -2.46
CA PHE A 104 -4.68 -2.84 -3.14
C PHE A 104 -4.76 -1.70 -2.13
N VAL A 105 -3.68 -0.94 -2.03
CA VAL A 105 -3.53 0.13 -1.05
C VAL A 105 -3.30 1.46 -1.75
N ILE A 106 -4.01 2.49 -1.33
CA ILE A 106 -3.72 3.87 -1.70
C ILE A 106 -3.17 4.59 -0.47
N VAL A 107 -1.91 5.03 -0.55
CA VAL A 107 -1.31 5.96 0.42
C VAL A 107 -1.57 7.38 -0.08
N VAL A 108 -2.37 8.12 0.66
CA VAL A 108 -2.68 9.53 0.40
C VAL A 108 -1.64 10.40 1.08
N VAL A 109 -1.04 11.31 0.33
CA VAL A 109 0.03 12.22 0.79
C VAL A 109 -0.23 13.66 0.33
N PRO A 110 0.36 14.67 1.00
CA PRO A 110 0.37 16.04 0.49
C PRO A 110 1.08 16.17 -0.87
N ASN A 111 0.71 17.18 -1.66
CA ASN A 111 1.38 17.48 -2.93
C ASN A 111 2.85 17.86 -2.76
N ASP A 112 3.16 18.62 -1.71
CA ASP A 112 4.53 19.01 -1.39
C ASP A 112 5.26 17.92 -0.61
N SER A 113 6.25 17.32 -1.27
CA SER A 113 7.12 16.29 -0.68
C SER A 113 7.96 16.77 0.51
N GLY A 114 8.21 18.07 0.64
CA GLY A 114 8.93 18.62 1.81
C GLY A 114 8.12 18.49 3.09
N SER A 115 6.80 18.37 2.98
CA SER A 115 5.88 18.26 4.11
C SER A 115 5.56 16.83 4.53
N TRP A 116 6.10 15.80 3.85
CA TRP A 116 5.77 14.41 4.15
C TRP A 116 6.28 13.94 5.52
N LEU A 117 7.45 14.44 5.93
CA LEU A 117 8.02 14.21 7.25
C LEU A 117 8.17 15.53 7.98
N ASN A 118 7.69 15.56 9.22
CA ASN A 118 7.98 16.64 10.14
C ASN A 118 9.00 16.14 11.18
N HIS A 119 9.98 16.98 11.49
CA HIS A 119 10.99 16.73 12.50
C HIS A 119 10.87 17.83 13.55
N ASP A 120 10.46 17.46 14.75
CA ASP A 120 10.38 18.37 15.89
C ASP A 120 11.15 17.80 17.09
N ILE A 121 11.12 18.53 18.21
CA ILE A 121 11.82 18.13 19.43
C ILE A 121 11.26 16.85 20.06
N THR A 122 10.02 16.48 19.72
CA THR A 122 9.33 15.29 20.23
C THR A 122 9.56 14.07 19.35
N GLY A 123 10.02 14.25 18.10
CA GLY A 123 10.45 13.16 17.24
C GLY A 123 10.20 13.43 15.75
N THR A 124 10.07 12.34 15.00
CA THR A 124 9.77 12.38 13.56
C THR A 124 8.35 11.86 13.33
N GLN A 125 7.57 12.60 12.54
CA GLN A 125 6.17 12.29 12.26
C GLN A 125 5.93 12.21 10.74
N MET A 126 5.21 11.19 10.29
CA MET A 126 4.64 11.13 8.93
C MET A 126 3.33 11.91 8.91
N VAL A 127 3.40 13.22 8.72
CA VAL A 127 2.23 14.11 8.85
C VAL A 127 1.34 14.04 7.62
N ARG A 128 0.03 14.23 7.83
CA ARG A 128 -1.00 14.28 6.77
C ARG A 128 -0.88 13.14 5.75
N THR A 129 -0.51 11.96 6.22
CA THR A 129 -0.41 10.73 5.42
C THR A 129 -1.41 9.73 5.97
N ALA A 130 -2.20 9.10 5.10
CA ALA A 130 -3.09 8.02 5.48
C ALA A 130 -3.18 7.00 4.36
N ALA A 131 -3.31 5.72 4.70
CA ALA A 131 -3.50 4.67 3.72
C ALA A 131 -4.88 4.03 3.84
N TYR A 132 -5.40 3.61 2.70
CA TYR A 132 -6.71 2.98 2.57
C TYR A 132 -6.56 1.72 1.73
N TRP A 133 -7.37 0.71 1.98
CA TRP A 133 -7.17 -0.59 1.37
C TRP A 133 -8.47 -1.26 0.94
N VAL A 134 -8.34 -2.20 0.02
CA VAL A 134 -9.37 -3.18 -0.32
C VAL A 134 -8.72 -4.47 -0.77
N ARG A 135 -9.33 -5.61 -0.44
CA ARG A 135 -8.93 -6.91 -0.96
C ARG A 135 -9.49 -7.09 -2.38
N LEU A 136 -8.62 -7.39 -3.34
CA LEU A 136 -9.04 -7.68 -4.70
C LEU A 136 -9.72 -9.05 -4.78
N GLN A 137 -10.85 -9.10 -5.50
CA GLN A 137 -11.60 -10.33 -5.71
C GLN A 137 -11.34 -10.91 -7.09
N PRO A 138 -11.28 -12.25 -7.25
CA PRO A 138 -11.25 -12.88 -8.56
C PRO A 138 -12.41 -12.39 -9.43
N GLY A 139 -12.13 -12.03 -10.69
CA GLY A 139 -13.17 -11.57 -11.62
C GLY A 139 -13.70 -10.16 -11.38
N GLN A 140 -13.22 -9.42 -10.37
CA GLN A 140 -13.67 -8.05 -10.04
C GLN A 140 -13.66 -7.08 -11.24
N PHE A 141 -12.74 -7.28 -12.19
CA PHE A 141 -12.54 -6.39 -13.33
C PHE A 141 -13.27 -6.83 -14.61
N ALA A 142 -14.20 -7.79 -14.54
CA ALA A 142 -14.95 -8.25 -15.71
C ALA A 142 -15.81 -7.15 -16.35
N THR A 143 -16.36 -6.25 -15.54
CA THR A 143 -17.29 -5.19 -16.00
C THR A 143 -16.68 -3.79 -15.95
N THR A 144 -15.89 -3.47 -14.93
CA THR A 144 -15.28 -2.15 -14.77
C THR A 144 -13.81 -2.27 -14.36
N LYS A 145 -12.95 -1.41 -14.92
CA LYS A 145 -11.52 -1.37 -14.63
C LYS A 145 -11.20 -0.34 -13.53
N THR A 146 -12.05 -0.28 -12.51
CA THR A 146 -11.93 0.69 -11.43
C THR A 146 -12.01 -0.03 -10.08
N ILE A 147 -11.06 0.26 -9.20
CA ILE A 147 -11.11 -0.17 -7.81
C ILE A 147 -11.78 0.96 -7.02
N LYS A 148 -12.80 0.60 -6.22
CA LYS A 148 -13.39 1.49 -5.22
C LYS A 148 -12.88 1.08 -3.84
N ILE A 149 -12.19 1.98 -3.16
CA ILE A 149 -11.60 1.78 -1.85
C ILE A 149 -12.43 2.57 -0.83
N PRO A 150 -13.17 1.92 0.10
CA PRO A 150 -13.95 2.63 1.10
C PRO A 150 -13.04 3.46 2.02
N ARG A 151 -13.42 4.71 2.31
CA ARG A 151 -12.64 5.55 3.24
C ARG A 151 -12.61 5.00 4.67
N SER A 152 -13.61 4.20 5.03
CA SER A 152 -13.67 3.49 6.30
C SER A 152 -12.61 2.39 6.43
N GLN A 153 -12.08 1.86 5.31
CA GLN A 153 -11.01 0.87 5.31
C GLN A 153 -9.63 1.54 5.41
N ARG A 154 -9.35 2.14 6.56
CA ARG A 154 -8.02 2.67 6.88
C ARG A 154 -7.04 1.53 7.13
N VAL A 155 -5.79 1.73 6.71
CA VAL A 155 -4.67 0.90 7.16
C VAL A 155 -4.16 1.47 8.47
N THR A 156 -4.18 0.64 9.51
CA THR A 156 -3.55 0.85 10.81
C THR A 156 -2.74 -0.40 11.18
N SER A 157 -2.06 -0.39 12.33
CA SER A 157 -1.38 -1.58 12.83
C SER A 157 -2.33 -2.75 13.11
N GLU A 158 -3.62 -2.49 13.33
CA GLU A 158 -4.65 -3.52 13.54
C GLU A 158 -5.12 -4.16 12.22
N THR A 159 -4.90 -3.49 11.10
CA THR A 159 -5.31 -3.98 9.78
C THR A 159 -4.50 -5.18 9.31
N LEU A 160 -3.21 -5.25 9.63
CA LEU A 160 -2.37 -6.35 9.15
C LEU A 160 -2.73 -7.71 9.80
N PRO A 161 -3.01 -7.78 11.12
CA PRO A 161 -3.65 -8.94 11.72
C PRO A 161 -4.98 -9.32 11.06
N GLN A 162 -5.80 -8.35 10.64
CA GLN A 162 -7.03 -8.67 9.89
C GLN A 162 -6.73 -9.36 8.56
N TRP A 163 -5.70 -8.92 7.82
CA TRP A 163 -5.30 -9.58 6.57
C TRP A 163 -4.77 -11.01 6.78
N HIS A 164 -4.15 -11.27 7.94
CA HIS A 164 -3.79 -12.63 8.34
C HIS A 164 -5.03 -13.50 8.59
N LEU A 165 -6.02 -12.99 9.34
CA LEU A 165 -7.28 -13.71 9.56
C LEU A 165 -8.02 -13.99 8.25
N ASP A 166 -8.08 -13.00 7.35
CA ASP A 166 -8.64 -13.11 6.00
C ASP A 166 -7.93 -14.17 5.14
N PHE A 167 -6.62 -14.37 5.36
CA PHE A 167 -5.84 -15.41 4.70
C PHE A 167 -6.16 -16.79 5.28
N CYS A 168 -6.13 -16.94 6.60
CA CYS A 168 -6.46 -18.18 7.29
C CYS A 168 -7.88 -18.67 6.95
N ALA A 169 -8.84 -17.76 6.85
CA ALA A 169 -10.22 -18.06 6.48
C ALA A 169 -10.37 -18.74 5.11
N LEU A 170 -9.36 -18.65 4.22
CA LEU A 170 -9.38 -19.34 2.91
C LEU A 170 -9.13 -20.84 3.03
N PHE A 171 -8.59 -21.29 4.16
CA PHE A 171 -8.26 -22.68 4.43
C PHE A 171 -9.19 -23.31 5.46
N THR A 172 -10.09 -22.52 6.06
CA THR A 172 -11.15 -23.04 6.90
C THR A 172 -12.21 -23.68 6.01
N PRO A 173 -12.50 -24.99 6.14
CA PRO A 173 -13.57 -25.61 5.39
C PRO A 173 -14.91 -24.98 5.78
N SER A 174 -15.72 -24.60 4.79
CA SER A 174 -17.09 -24.14 5.02
C SER A 174 -17.88 -25.27 5.68
N THR A 175 -18.27 -25.10 6.94
CA THR A 175 -19.26 -25.97 7.60
C THR A 175 -20.65 -25.68 7.04
N GLU A 176 -20.87 -25.99 5.77
CA GLU A 176 -22.18 -25.98 5.14
C GLU A 176 -22.28 -27.25 4.30
N THR A 177 -22.75 -28.34 4.94
CA THR A 177 -23.68 -29.37 4.43
C THR A 177 -23.59 -30.58 5.38
N GLU A 178 -24.24 -30.53 6.53
CA GLU A 178 -24.48 -31.74 7.33
C GLU A 178 -25.76 -31.60 8.17
N GLU A 179 -26.88 -31.23 7.54
CA GLU A 179 -28.21 -31.38 8.15
C GLU A 179 -29.30 -31.46 7.07
N ALA A 180 -29.39 -32.63 6.42
CA ALA A 180 -30.62 -33.15 5.81
C ALA A 180 -30.39 -34.61 5.40
N ALA A 181 -30.49 -35.51 6.37
CA ALA A 181 -30.73 -36.94 6.17
C ALA A 181 -31.95 -37.35 7.00
#